data_AF-A0A7S2VJT6-F1
#
_entry.id   AF-A0A7S2VJT6-F1
#
_cell.length_a   1.000
_cell.length_b   1.000
_cell.length_c   1.000
_cell.angle_alpha   90.00
_cell.angle_beta   90.00
_cell.angle_gamma   90.00
#
_symmetry.space_group_name_H-M   'P 1'
#
loop_
_entity.id
_entity.type
_entity.pdbx_description
1 polymer ?
#
loop_
_entity_poly.entity_id
_entity_poly.type
_entity_poly.pdbx_seq_one_letter_code
_entity_poly.pdbx_strand_id
1 'polypeptide(L)'
;GPNVAGLLGLESGVHRLIRLSPFDRKHRRHTSFAVVLVLPDAEDADGRGGGGGRAGAFPKSELRIEAMRSSGPGGQSANTSDTAVRVTHLPSGTAVKCQRVASQGDNLKTAL
;
A
#
# COMPACT_ATOMS: atom_id res chain seq x y z
N GLY A 1 3.70 8.80 13.98
CA GLY A 1 3.54 9.17 15.41
C GLY A 1 4.10 8.06 16.27
N PRO A 2 4.47 8.31 17.53
CA PRO A 2 4.99 7.26 18.41
C PRO A 2 3.91 6.18 18.66
N ASN A 3 4.32 4.90 18.66
CA ASN A 3 3.48 3.75 18.99
C ASN A 3 2.19 3.56 18.17
N VAL A 4 2.12 4.09 16.94
CA VAL A 4 0.93 3.95 16.08
C VAL A 4 0.57 2.48 15.82
N ALA A 5 1.57 1.64 15.52
CA ALA A 5 1.35 0.21 15.29
C ALA A 5 0.82 -0.52 16.53
N GLY A 6 1.30 -0.15 17.72
CA GLY A 6 0.83 -0.73 18.99
C GLY A 6 -0.61 -0.34 19.31
N LEU A 7 -0.99 0.92 19.09
CA LEU A 7 -2.35 1.40 19.30
C LEU A 7 -3.33 0.79 18.29
N LEU A 8 -2.96 0.74 17.01
CA LEU A 8 -3.82 0.19 15.96
C LEU A 8 -3.78 -1.35 15.90
N GLY A 9 -2.82 -2.00 16.55
CA GLY A 9 -2.73 -3.46 16.57
C GLY A 9 -4.01 -4.15 17.04
N LEU A 10 -4.73 -3.52 17.98
CA LEU A 10 -6.03 -3.99 18.49
C LEU A 10 -7.16 -3.97 17.43
N GLU A 11 -7.00 -3.21 16.35
CA GLU A 11 -7.96 -3.13 15.24
C GLU A 11 -7.73 -4.21 14.18
N SER A 12 -6.67 -5.03 14.31
CA SER A 12 -6.40 -6.12 13.38
C SER A 12 -7.44 -7.23 13.51
N GLY A 13 -8.08 -7.60 12.40
CA GLY A 13 -9.08 -8.65 12.39
C GLY A 13 -10.17 -8.46 11.35
N VAL A 14 -11.25 -9.22 11.51
CA VAL A 14 -12.43 -9.18 10.63
C VAL A 14 -13.49 -8.29 11.24
N HIS A 15 -13.85 -7.23 10.54
CA HIS A 15 -14.87 -6.25 10.93
C HIS A 15 -16.16 -6.51 10.18
N ARG A 16 -17.30 -6.51 10.89
CA ARG A 16 -18.63 -6.79 10.32
C ARG A 16 -19.47 -5.51 10.29
N LEU A 17 -20.02 -5.20 9.12
CA LEU A 17 -20.95 -4.09 8.93
C LEU A 17 -22.33 -4.62 8.53
N ILE A 18 -23.36 -4.24 9.28
CA ILE A 18 -24.76 -4.54 8.98
C ILE A 18 -25.50 -3.23 8.76
N ARG A 19 -25.93 -2.97 7.53
CA ARG A 19 -26.64 -1.72 7.17
C ARG A 19 -27.61 -1.94 6.02
N LEU A 20 -28.50 -0.96 5.78
CA LEU A 20 -29.25 -0.90 4.52
C LEU A 20 -28.26 -0.53 3.41
N SER A 21 -28.19 -1.32 2.35
CA SER A 21 -27.23 -1.09 1.27
C SER A 21 -27.66 0.11 0.42
N PRO A 22 -26.80 1.14 0.23
CA PRO A 22 -27.11 2.24 -0.69
C PRO A 22 -27.10 1.76 -2.16
N PHE A 23 -26.58 0.57 -2.44
CA PHE A 23 -26.50 -0.03 -3.77
C PHE A 23 -27.64 -1.02 -4.06
N ASP A 24 -28.45 -1.38 -3.05
CA ASP A 24 -29.65 -2.20 -3.29
C ASP A 24 -30.86 -1.29 -3.53
N ARG A 25 -31.45 -1.35 -4.72
CA ARG A 25 -32.66 -0.60 -5.08
C ARG A 25 -33.83 -0.88 -4.12
N LYS A 26 -33.88 -2.09 -3.52
CA LYS A 26 -34.90 -2.49 -2.53
C LYS A 26 -34.54 -2.11 -1.09
N HIS A 27 -33.41 -1.41 -0.86
CA HIS A 27 -32.93 -0.98 0.46
C HIS A 27 -32.91 -2.11 1.49
N ARG A 28 -32.54 -3.32 1.09
CA ARG A 28 -32.47 -4.44 2.05
C ARG A 28 -31.24 -4.31 2.94
N ARG A 29 -31.35 -4.91 4.12
CA ARG A 29 -30.25 -5.00 5.08
C ARG A 29 -29.23 -6.02 4.58
N HIS A 30 -28.01 -5.56 4.30
CA HIS A 30 -26.90 -6.40 3.86
C HIS A 30 -25.88 -6.54 5.01
N THR A 31 -25.22 -7.69 5.06
CA THR A 31 -24.06 -7.92 5.93
C THR A 31 -22.81 -7.95 5.05
N SER A 32 -21.81 -7.14 5.39
CA SER A 32 -20.52 -7.07 4.71
C SER A 32 -19.39 -7.27 5.73
N PHE A 33 -18.24 -7.72 5.24
CA PHE A 33 -17.04 -7.93 6.05
C PHE A 33 -15.86 -7.18 5.44
N ALA A 34 -14.97 -6.69 6.31
CA ALA A 34 -13.69 -6.11 5.92
C ALA A 34 -12.58 -6.71 6.80
N VAL A 35 -11.41 -6.97 6.22
CA VAL A 35 -10.25 -7.44 6.97
C VAL A 35 -9.27 -6.28 7.11
N VAL A 36 -8.85 -6.01 8.34
CA VAL A 36 -7.83 -5.01 8.66
C VAL A 36 -6.59 -5.74 9.15
N LEU A 37 -5.45 -5.42 8.56
CA LEU A 37 -4.14 -5.93 8.96
C LEU A 37 -3.25 -4.75 9.32
N VAL A 38 -2.75 -4.73 10.55
CA VAL A 38 -1.78 -3.72 11.01
C VAL A 38 -0.41 -4.35 11.08
N LEU A 39 0.50 -3.85 10.24
CA LEU A 39 1.90 -4.21 10.25
C LEU A 39 2.70 -3.01 10.77
N PRO A 40 3.64 -3.21 11.70
CA PRO A 40 4.59 -2.15 12.02
C PRO A 40 5.42 -1.85 10.78
N ASP A 41 5.81 -0.59 10.65
CA ASP A 41 6.85 -0.23 9.70
C ASP A 41 8.14 -0.92 10.16
N ALA A 42 8.79 -1.67 9.28
CA ALA A 42 10.09 -2.24 9.60
C ALA A 42 11.08 -1.09 9.50
N GLU A 43 11.76 -0.75 10.60
CA GLU A 43 12.86 0.22 10.53
C GLU A 43 13.84 -0.25 9.44
N ASP A 44 14.34 0.72 8.64
CA ASP A 44 15.40 0.47 7.66
C ASP A 44 16.46 -0.41 8.32
N ALA A 45 16.76 -1.55 7.69
CA ALA A 45 17.71 -2.53 8.21
C ALA A 45 19.16 -2.02 8.11
N ASP A 46 19.43 -0.81 8.56
CA ASP A 46 20.77 -0.31 8.83
C ASP A 46 21.24 -0.89 10.17
N GLY A 47 21.51 -2.20 10.13
CA GLY A 47 22.40 -2.94 11.04
C GLY A 47 22.45 -2.51 12.51
N ARG A 48 21.57 -3.11 13.34
CA ARG A 48 21.80 -3.60 14.73
C ARG A 48 20.51 -3.46 15.56
N GLY A 49 19.65 -4.47 15.49
CA GLY A 49 18.53 -4.64 16.41
C GLY A 49 17.84 -5.97 16.12
N GLY A 50 17.82 -6.89 17.09
CA GLY A 50 17.39 -8.27 16.89
C GLY A 50 15.89 -8.42 16.63
N GLY A 51 15.54 -9.18 15.59
CA GLY A 51 14.19 -9.70 15.39
C GLY A 51 13.75 -9.89 13.94
N GLY A 52 14.32 -10.86 13.22
CA GLY A 52 13.66 -11.56 12.10
C GLY A 52 13.50 -10.81 10.77
N GLY A 53 14.43 -11.05 9.84
CA GLY A 53 14.26 -10.80 8.40
C GLY A 53 15.24 -9.76 7.86
N ARG A 54 16.24 -10.21 7.10
CA ARG A 54 17.18 -9.34 6.38
C ARG A 54 16.44 -8.55 5.29
N ALA A 55 15.96 -7.34 5.58
CA ALA A 55 15.56 -6.38 4.54
C ALA A 55 16.81 -5.71 3.96
N GLY A 56 17.72 -6.51 3.40
CA GLY A 56 18.80 -5.98 2.57
C GLY A 56 18.21 -5.43 1.28
N ALA A 57 18.70 -4.27 0.83
CA ALA A 57 18.29 -3.68 -0.44
C ALA A 57 18.28 -4.74 -1.55
N PHE A 58 17.10 -5.03 -2.10
CA PHE A 58 16.97 -6.00 -3.19
C PHE A 58 17.84 -5.56 -4.37
N PRO A 59 18.61 -6.46 -4.99
CA PRO A 59 19.41 -6.10 -6.15
C PRO A 59 18.47 -5.62 -7.27
N LYS A 60 18.83 -4.54 -7.95
CA LYS A 60 18.00 -3.94 -9.02
C LYS A 60 17.65 -4.93 -10.15
N SER A 61 18.45 -5.98 -10.33
CA SER A 61 18.20 -7.06 -11.29
C SER A 61 16.96 -7.91 -10.95
N GLU A 62 16.54 -7.94 -9.68
CA GLU A 62 15.37 -8.69 -9.21
C GLU A 62 14.11 -7.82 -9.17
N LEU A 63 14.22 -6.54 -9.50
CA LEU A 63 13.13 -5.57 -9.46
C LEU A 63 12.73 -5.14 -10.87
N ARG A 64 11.44 -5.24 -11.17
CA ARG A 64 10.82 -4.65 -12.34
C ARG A 64 10.08 -3.39 -11.94
N ILE A 65 10.54 -2.24 -12.44
CA ILE A 65 9.96 -0.92 -12.17
C ILE A 65 9.21 -0.45 -13.41
N GLU A 66 7.92 -0.20 -13.26
CA GLU A 66 7.05 0.31 -14.33
C GLU A 66 6.51 1.68 -13.93
N ALA A 67 6.74 2.69 -14.79
CA ALA A 67 6.09 3.98 -14.67
C ALA A 67 4.72 3.92 -15.35
N MET A 68 3.70 4.45 -14.68
CA MET A 68 2.33 4.45 -15.15
C MET A 68 1.66 5.78 -14.85
N ARG A 69 0.57 6.07 -15.57
CA ARG A 69 -0.26 7.23 -15.25
C ARG A 69 -0.99 7.03 -13.94
N SER A 70 -1.06 8.10 -13.17
CA SER A 70 -1.87 8.13 -11.95
C SER A 70 -3.35 8.00 -12.31
N SER A 71 -4.11 7.24 -11.52
CA SER A 71 -5.55 7.06 -11.73
C SER A 71 -6.35 7.92 -10.75
N GLY A 72 -7.21 8.82 -11.24
CA GLY A 72 -8.13 9.61 -10.42
C GLY A 72 -8.56 10.92 -11.09
N PRO A 73 -9.52 11.67 -10.51
CA PRO A 73 -9.86 13.01 -10.96
C PRO A 73 -8.68 13.95 -10.69
N GLY A 74 -7.81 14.12 -11.68
CA GLY A 74 -6.64 15.00 -11.63
C GLY A 74 -6.70 16.10 -12.70
N GLY A 75 -5.87 17.13 -12.52
CA GLY A 75 -5.66 18.17 -13.54
C GLY A 75 -4.91 17.65 -14.75
N GLN A 76 -4.65 18.52 -15.74
CA GLN A 76 -3.97 18.15 -16.99
C GLN A 76 -2.68 17.36 -16.77
N SER A 77 -1.86 17.78 -15.79
CA SER A 77 -0.60 17.13 -15.43
C SER A 77 -0.75 15.67 -15.00
N ALA A 78 -1.82 15.31 -14.29
CA ALA A 78 -2.06 13.94 -13.84
C ALA A 78 -2.45 12.99 -14.99
N ASN A 79 -3.03 13.53 -16.06
CA ASN A 79 -3.50 12.76 -17.21
C ASN A 79 -2.41 12.55 -18.28
N THR A 80 -1.38 13.40 -18.29
CA THR A 80 -0.27 13.33 -19.26
C THR A 80 1.03 12.78 -18.67
N SER A 81 1.24 12.93 -17.35
CA SER A 81 2.52 12.58 -16.71
C SER A 81 2.48 11.18 -16.08
N ASP A 82 3.51 10.38 -16.33
CA ASP A 82 3.68 9.04 -15.78
C ASP A 82 4.30 9.09 -14.37
N THR A 83 3.52 9.61 -13.41
CA THR A 83 3.98 9.87 -12.04
C THR A 83 3.83 8.68 -11.09
N ALA A 84 2.93 7.75 -11.38
CA ALA A 84 2.72 6.57 -10.55
C ALA A 84 3.75 5.48 -10.89
N VAL A 85 4.18 4.73 -9.88
CA VAL A 85 5.21 3.69 -10.03
C VAL A 85 4.66 2.37 -9.50
N ARG A 86 4.90 1.29 -10.26
CA ARG A 86 4.69 -0.08 -9.83
C ARG A 86 6.04 -0.78 -9.76
N VAL A 87 6.39 -1.31 -8.59
CA VAL A 87 7.61 -2.10 -8.37
C VAL A 87 7.19 -3.54 -8.15
N THR A 88 7.77 -4.47 -8.93
CA THR A 88 7.52 -5.91 -8.80
C THR A 88 8.82 -6.62 -8.47
N HIS A 89 8.84 -7.38 -7.39
CA HIS A 89 9.96 -8.23 -7.04
C HIS A 89 9.81 -9.59 -7.74
N LEU A 90 10.64 -9.82 -8.77
CA LEU A 90 10.54 -10.95 -9.70
C LEU A 90 10.57 -12.32 -9.01
N PRO A 91 11.44 -12.59 -8.02
CA PRO A 91 11.48 -13.89 -7.34
C PRO A 91 10.24 -14.18 -6.49
N SER A 92 9.68 -13.16 -5.82
CA SER A 92 8.51 -13.34 -4.94
C SER A 92 7.16 -13.15 -5.63
N GLY A 93 7.15 -12.48 -6.79
CA GLY A 93 5.92 -12.04 -7.47
C GLY A 93 5.18 -10.88 -6.79
N THR A 94 5.62 -10.41 -5.62
CA THR A 94 5.01 -9.30 -4.90
C THR A 94 5.13 -8.01 -5.69
N ALA A 95 4.02 -7.29 -5.85
CA ALA A 95 3.98 -6.01 -6.54
C ALA A 95 3.42 -4.92 -5.61
N VAL A 96 4.10 -3.77 -5.58
CA VAL A 96 3.73 -2.58 -4.82
C VAL A 96 3.45 -1.45 -5.80
N LYS A 97 2.35 -0.72 -5.61
CA LYS A 97 1.99 0.45 -6.41
C LYS A 97 1.97 1.69 -5.52
N CYS A 98 2.66 2.75 -5.93
CA CYS A 98 2.64 4.04 -5.24
C CYS A 98 2.31 5.18 -6.22
N GLN A 99 1.37 6.04 -5.82
CA GLN A 99 0.91 7.21 -6.59
C GLN A 99 0.59 8.41 -5.66
N ARG A 100 1.33 8.53 -4.56
CA ARG A 100 1.01 9.45 -3.45
C ARG A 100 1.25 10.92 -3.81
N VAL A 101 2.30 11.20 -4.58
CA VAL A 101 2.77 12.58 -4.87
C VAL A 101 2.92 12.76 -6.38
N ALA A 102 3.00 14.01 -6.85
CA ALA A 102 3.21 14.34 -8.26
C ALA A 102 4.61 14.00 -8.80
N SER A 103 5.55 13.62 -7.92
CA SER A 103 6.93 13.28 -8.28
C SER A 103 7.08 11.76 -8.42
N GLN A 104 7.54 11.30 -9.58
CA GLN A 104 7.84 9.90 -9.84
C GLN A 104 8.93 9.36 -8.91
N GLY A 105 9.99 10.15 -8.65
CA GLY A 105 11.11 9.75 -7.82
C GLY A 105 10.72 9.50 -6.36
N ASP A 106 9.83 10.33 -5.81
CA ASP A 106 9.36 10.16 -4.43
C ASP A 106 8.40 8.98 -4.30
N ASN A 107 7.58 8.74 -5.34
CA ASN A 107 6.75 7.53 -5.40
C ASN A 107 7.60 6.26 -5.50
N LEU A 108 8.73 6.30 -6.24
CA LEU A 108 9.67 5.18 -6.29
C LEU A 108 10.33 4.90 -4.95
N LYS A 109 10.81 5.94 -4.24
CA LYS A 109 11.42 5.80 -2.91
C LYS A 109 10.45 5.23 -1.86
N THR A 110 9.17 5.56 -1.98
CA THR A 110 8.13 5.06 -1.06
C THR A 110 7.73 3.61 -1.40
N ALA A 111 7.97 3.16 -2.63
CA ALA A 111 7.60 1.82 -3.09
C ALA A 111 8.73 0.78 -2.91
N LEU A 112 9.95 1.25 -2.67
CA LEU A 112 11.13 0.43 -2.33
C LEU A 112 11.24 0.34 -0.81
#